data_AF-A0AAV5GBB3-F1
#
_entry.id   AF-A0AAV5GBB3-F1
#
_cell.length_a   1.000
_cell.length_b   1.000
_cell.length_c   1.000
_cell.angle_alpha   90.00
_cell.angle_beta   90.00
_cell.angle_gamma   90.00
#
_symmetry.space_group_name_H-M   'P 1'
#
loop_
_entity.id
_entity.type
_entity.pdbx_description
1 polymer ?
#
loop_
_entity_poly.entity_id
_entity_poly.type
_entity_poly.pdbx_seq_one_letter_code
_entity_poly.pdbx_strand_id
1 'polypeptide(L)'
;MAAPLYQTDSGRLWHAGQILLVFVGLPARGKTHVSRSVERYLRWLGVRTQVFSLGDHRRRMLGPSARLPPDYFQPQARSPETDELRTKIRVTLEEEIARYFKDNIGQVAIYDANNGTKAARIALRQKFEAQGVNVFFIENICDREDIVEANIRSVKISSPDYAGWNPDDAVKDYMRRIAAHAKLYETMETSGGPFVKIYNIGERLVVNNIRGYLQSRIVFFLMNVHHKKRTIWFARSGQSVVEQSFKADADLSPQGQEYAIKLRDFIVAKRRELLEERVKSGERAHERRLTVWTSARRRCISTARPMAELGYKVIQRQQMHELNPGDVDGLTPDQIKEKYPEEFKRSETDPYAHRYPRAESYHDLSVRLEPVILELEREPADILFIGHGSVIRCIMAYLQGMTPHEIPRVELRRGDVVQVTPSAYGISVNTHFFWQ
;
A
#
# COMPACT_ATOMS: atom_id res chain seq x y z
N MET A 1 3.06 11.79 0.64
CA MET A 1 3.82 11.50 1.87
C MET A 1 2.83 11.17 2.98
N ALA A 2 2.44 9.91 3.20
CA ALA A 2 1.36 9.57 4.14
C ALA A 2 1.49 10.12 5.56
N ALA A 3 0.31 10.25 6.16
CA ALA A 3 0.04 10.89 7.43
C ALA A 3 0.91 10.32 8.55
N PRO A 4 1.84 11.08 9.14
CA PRO A 4 2.70 10.52 10.15
C PRO A 4 1.90 10.16 11.40
N LEU A 5 2.05 8.92 11.88
CA LEU A 5 1.55 8.48 13.19
C LEU A 5 2.44 8.97 14.33
N TYR A 6 3.68 9.36 14.02
CA TYR A 6 4.64 9.90 14.96
C TYR A 6 5.40 11.05 14.27
N GLN A 7 5.06 12.29 14.60
CA GLN A 7 5.95 13.43 14.34
C GLN A 7 6.89 13.57 15.52
N THR A 8 8.19 13.33 15.28
CA THR A 8 9.23 13.88 16.15
C THR A 8 9.74 15.16 15.49
N ASP A 9 10.28 16.10 16.27
CA ASP A 9 10.87 17.35 15.76
C ASP A 9 11.97 17.10 14.71
N SER A 10 12.57 15.90 14.73
CA SER A 10 13.59 15.47 13.76
C SER A 10 13.02 14.89 12.44
N GLY A 11 11.70 14.67 12.36
CA GLY A 11 11.05 13.95 11.27
C GLY A 11 11.54 12.50 11.12
N ARG A 12 12.09 11.92 12.19
CA ARG A 12 12.54 10.52 12.29
C ARG A 12 11.68 9.77 13.29
N LEU A 13 11.25 8.57 12.92
CA LEU A 13 10.52 7.67 13.79
C LEU A 13 11.52 7.00 14.74
N TRP A 14 11.55 7.47 16.00
CA TRP A 14 12.43 6.98 17.08
C TRP A 14 13.93 7.12 16.79
N HIS A 15 14.78 6.75 17.75
CA HIS A 15 16.24 6.61 17.57
C HIS A 15 16.64 5.43 16.63
N ALA A 16 15.77 5.01 15.70
CA ALA A 16 15.98 3.84 14.83
C ALA A 16 17.08 4.04 13.76
N GLY A 17 17.67 5.24 13.70
CA GLY A 17 18.68 5.60 12.72
C GLY A 17 18.13 5.65 11.29
N GLN A 18 19.04 5.70 10.33
CA GLN A 18 18.75 5.59 8.91
C GLN A 18 18.80 4.11 8.49
N ILE A 19 17.88 3.68 7.63
CA ILE A 19 17.79 2.28 7.19
C ILE A 19 17.77 2.19 5.67
N LEU A 20 18.66 1.38 5.11
CA LEU A 20 18.61 0.93 3.73
C LEU A 20 17.96 -0.46 3.67
N LEU A 21 16.76 -0.53 3.10
CA LEU A 21 16.05 -1.77 2.80
C LEU A 21 16.46 -2.28 1.42
N VAL A 22 17.20 -3.38 1.38
CA VAL A 22 17.70 -3.95 0.12
C VAL A 22 16.85 -5.14 -0.29
N PHE A 23 16.11 -5.00 -1.38
CA PHE A 23 15.37 -6.14 -1.93
C PHE A 23 16.31 -7.08 -2.68
N VAL A 24 16.12 -8.38 -2.47
CA VAL A 24 16.92 -9.46 -3.05
C VAL A 24 15.97 -10.46 -3.71
N GLY A 25 16.35 -11.00 -4.86
CA GLY A 25 15.58 -12.07 -5.49
C GLY A 25 15.67 -12.04 -7.00
N LEU A 26 15.30 -13.17 -7.60
CA LEU A 26 15.21 -13.28 -9.06
C LEU A 26 14.14 -12.34 -9.64
N PRO A 27 14.21 -12.04 -10.95
CA PRO A 27 13.14 -11.33 -11.64
C PRO A 27 11.76 -12.00 -11.46
N ALA A 28 10.68 -11.21 -11.51
CA ALA A 28 9.30 -11.67 -11.36
C ALA A 28 8.94 -12.41 -10.05
N ARG A 29 9.70 -12.18 -8.97
CA ARG A 29 9.43 -12.74 -7.62
C ARG A 29 8.59 -11.81 -6.70
N GLY A 30 7.96 -10.78 -7.25
CA GLY A 30 7.09 -9.87 -6.48
C GLY A 30 7.81 -8.75 -5.70
N LYS A 31 9.12 -8.55 -5.89
CA LYS A 31 9.91 -7.49 -5.21
C LYS A 31 9.26 -6.11 -5.30
N THR A 32 8.92 -5.66 -6.51
CA THR A 32 8.32 -4.33 -6.74
C THR A 32 6.97 -4.16 -6.05
N HIS A 33 6.14 -5.20 -6.02
CA HIS A 33 4.86 -5.15 -5.30
C HIS A 33 5.07 -5.00 -3.78
N VAL A 34 5.99 -5.79 -3.22
CA VAL A 34 6.30 -5.76 -1.79
C VAL A 34 7.01 -4.45 -1.41
N SER A 35 7.96 -3.96 -2.22
CA SER A 35 8.68 -2.71 -1.97
C SER A 35 7.75 -1.51 -1.93
N ARG A 36 6.80 -1.42 -2.87
CA ARG A 36 5.77 -0.37 -2.89
C ARG A 36 4.79 -0.48 -1.72
N SER A 37 4.42 -1.69 -1.32
CA SER A 37 3.53 -1.90 -0.17
C SER A 37 4.21 -1.50 1.15
N VAL A 38 5.49 -1.88 1.33
CA VAL A 38 6.30 -1.44 2.46
C VAL A 38 6.49 0.08 2.45
N GLU A 39 6.73 0.69 1.28
CA GLU A 39 6.82 2.16 1.15
C GLU A 39 5.54 2.85 1.63
N ARG A 40 4.35 2.40 1.18
CA ARG A 40 3.06 2.95 1.61
C ARG A 40 2.87 2.81 3.11
N TYR A 41 3.13 1.63 3.67
CA TYR A 41 3.00 1.38 5.10
C TYR A 41 3.96 2.22 5.93
N LEU A 42 5.24 2.30 5.57
CA LEU A 42 6.20 3.11 6.30
C LEU A 42 5.86 4.61 6.24
N ARG A 43 5.43 5.09 5.07
CA ARG A 43 4.91 6.46 4.96
C ARG A 43 3.69 6.68 5.84
N TRP A 44 2.78 5.70 5.90
CA TRP A 44 1.63 5.77 6.80
C TRP A 44 2.03 5.83 8.26
N LEU A 45 3.14 5.18 8.67
CA LEU A 45 3.68 5.35 10.02
C LEU A 45 4.31 6.74 10.26
N GLY A 46 4.53 7.53 9.20
CA GLY A 46 5.24 8.80 9.27
C GLY A 46 6.72 8.73 8.99
N VAL A 47 7.20 7.58 8.54
CA VAL A 47 8.60 7.41 8.17
C VAL A 47 8.82 7.99 6.78
N ARG A 48 9.71 8.98 6.68
CA ARG A 48 10.19 9.52 5.40
C ARG A 48 10.90 8.41 4.62
N THR A 49 10.16 7.83 3.67
CA THR A 49 10.56 6.64 2.92
C THR A 49 10.48 6.90 1.42
N GLN A 50 11.42 6.34 0.65
CA GLN A 50 11.42 6.40 -0.80
C GLN A 50 11.97 5.12 -1.44
N VAL A 51 11.34 4.67 -2.52
CA VAL A 51 11.83 3.55 -3.35
C VAL A 51 12.77 4.03 -4.45
N PHE A 52 13.93 3.40 -4.51
CA PHE A 52 15.00 3.55 -5.50
C PHE A 52 15.07 2.27 -6.33
N SER A 53 14.35 2.28 -7.47
CA SER A 53 14.27 1.13 -8.39
C SER A 53 15.34 1.25 -9.47
N LEU A 54 16.19 0.22 -9.59
CA LEU A 54 17.26 0.18 -10.59
C LEU A 54 16.70 0.23 -12.03
N GLY A 55 15.56 -0.44 -12.25
CA GLY A 55 14.88 -0.42 -13.54
C GLY A 55 14.31 0.95 -13.89
N ASP A 56 13.70 1.65 -12.92
CA ASP A 56 13.14 2.99 -13.13
C ASP A 56 14.25 4.03 -13.32
N HIS A 57 15.34 3.90 -12.56
CA HIS A 57 16.51 4.77 -12.69
C HIS A 57 17.18 4.62 -14.05
N ARG A 58 17.41 3.37 -14.53
CA ARG A 58 17.89 3.12 -15.90
C ARG A 58 17.02 3.81 -16.95
N ARG A 59 15.70 3.66 -16.85
CA ARG A 59 14.75 4.29 -17.80
C ARG A 59 14.76 5.81 -17.74
N ARG A 60 14.95 6.41 -16.55
CA ARG A 60 15.15 7.86 -16.41
C ARG A 60 16.46 8.33 -17.04
N MET A 61 17.56 7.60 -16.84
CA MET A 61 18.87 7.98 -17.37
C MET A 61 18.98 7.87 -18.88
N LEU A 62 18.44 6.79 -19.46
CA LEU A 62 18.61 6.49 -20.88
C LEU A 62 17.43 6.96 -21.73
N GLY A 63 16.28 7.19 -21.11
CA GLY A 63 14.99 7.36 -21.78
C GLY A 63 14.22 6.04 -21.92
N PRO A 64 12.88 6.09 -21.97
CA PRO A 64 12.02 4.91 -22.01
C PRO A 64 12.16 4.07 -23.29
N SER A 65 12.60 4.70 -24.41
CA SER A 65 12.75 4.06 -25.72
C SER A 65 14.21 3.78 -26.10
N ALA A 66 15.14 3.87 -25.13
CA ALA A 66 16.55 3.64 -25.39
C ALA A 66 16.81 2.21 -25.86
N ARG A 67 17.53 2.07 -26.98
CA ARG A 67 17.98 0.75 -27.46
C ARG A 67 19.09 0.26 -26.55
N LEU A 68 18.78 -0.71 -25.69
CA LEU A 68 19.76 -1.34 -24.82
C LEU A 68 20.70 -2.25 -25.65
N PRO A 69 21.96 -2.42 -25.21
CA PRO A 69 22.83 -3.46 -25.77
C PRO A 69 22.14 -4.83 -25.76
N PRO A 70 22.31 -5.68 -26.81
CA PRO A 70 21.62 -6.97 -26.90
C PRO A 70 21.89 -7.91 -25.72
N ASP A 71 23.07 -7.79 -25.13
CA ASP A 71 23.56 -8.57 -23.99
C ASP A 71 23.27 -7.90 -22.63
N TYR A 72 22.56 -6.75 -22.61
CA TYR A 72 22.33 -5.96 -21.40
C TYR A 72 21.75 -6.78 -20.25
N PHE A 73 20.84 -7.71 -20.54
CA PHE A 73 20.19 -8.54 -19.53
C PHE A 73 20.93 -9.86 -19.23
N GLN A 74 22.05 -10.13 -19.89
CA GLN A 74 22.83 -11.33 -19.61
C GLN A 74 23.46 -11.25 -18.21
N PRO A 75 23.53 -12.36 -17.47
CA PRO A 75 24.07 -12.35 -16.11
C PRO A 75 25.60 -12.24 -16.10
N GLN A 76 26.28 -12.81 -17.10
CA GLN A 76 27.73 -12.86 -17.28
C GLN A 76 28.11 -12.81 -18.77
N ALA A 77 29.40 -12.74 -19.08
CA ALA A 77 29.95 -12.73 -20.45
C ALA A 77 29.39 -11.59 -21.33
N ARG A 78 29.24 -10.40 -20.73
CA ARG A 78 28.79 -9.19 -21.39
C ARG A 78 29.95 -8.46 -22.05
N SER A 79 29.65 -7.58 -23.00
CA SER A 79 30.63 -6.65 -23.57
C SER A 79 31.14 -5.68 -22.49
N PRO A 80 32.39 -5.18 -22.61
CA PRO A 80 32.92 -4.15 -21.73
C PRO A 80 32.03 -2.91 -21.64
N GLU A 81 31.44 -2.51 -22.78
CA GLU A 81 30.51 -1.39 -22.88
C GLU A 81 29.24 -1.61 -22.04
N THR A 82 28.69 -2.82 -22.08
CA THR A 82 27.51 -3.18 -21.28
C THR A 82 27.83 -3.21 -19.80
N ASP A 83 28.99 -3.74 -19.41
CA ASP A 83 29.42 -3.75 -18.00
C ASP A 83 29.69 -2.35 -17.46
N GLU A 84 30.30 -1.47 -18.27
CA GLU A 84 30.51 -0.07 -17.93
C GLU A 84 29.17 0.65 -17.75
N LEU A 85 28.23 0.49 -18.69
CA LEU A 85 26.91 1.09 -18.62
C LEU A 85 26.12 0.64 -17.37
N ARG A 86 26.09 -0.68 -17.10
CA ARG A 86 25.41 -1.22 -15.91
C ARG A 86 26.06 -0.74 -14.62
N THR A 87 27.39 -0.63 -14.61
CA THR A 87 28.14 -0.10 -13.46
C THR A 87 27.80 1.36 -13.23
N LYS A 88 27.81 2.19 -14.28
CA LYS A 88 27.42 3.61 -14.21
C LYS A 88 26.03 3.78 -13.62
N ILE A 89 25.03 3.09 -14.16
CA ILE A 89 23.63 3.16 -13.68
C ILE A 89 23.54 2.76 -12.20
N ARG A 90 24.23 1.68 -11.79
CA ARG A 90 24.22 1.22 -10.40
C ARG A 90 24.86 2.25 -9.47
N VAL A 91 26.05 2.73 -9.81
CA VAL A 91 26.81 3.68 -8.98
C VAL A 91 26.03 4.99 -8.81
N THR A 92 25.48 5.53 -9.91
CA THR A 92 24.66 6.75 -9.85
C THR A 92 23.44 6.58 -8.95
N LEU A 93 22.75 5.43 -9.00
CA LEU A 93 21.63 5.17 -8.09
C LEU A 93 22.06 5.06 -6.63
N GLU A 94 23.18 4.39 -6.36
CA GLU A 94 23.71 4.28 -5.00
C GLU A 94 24.16 5.64 -4.44
N GLU A 95 24.66 6.54 -5.28
CA GLU A 95 24.96 7.93 -4.91
C GLU A 95 23.70 8.76 -4.65
N GLU A 96 22.61 8.54 -5.40
CA GLU A 96 21.29 9.11 -5.08
C GLU A 96 20.81 8.65 -3.69
N ILE A 97 20.96 7.37 -3.37
CA ILE A 97 20.60 6.81 -2.06
C ILE A 97 21.50 7.40 -0.96
N ALA A 98 22.81 7.51 -1.19
CA ALA A 98 23.72 8.09 -0.21
C ALA A 98 23.39 9.56 0.08
N ARG A 99 23.08 10.36 -0.95
CA ARG A 99 22.62 11.75 -0.81
C ARG A 99 21.29 11.83 -0.05
N TYR A 100 20.35 10.93 -0.33
CA TYR A 100 19.06 10.87 0.39
C TYR A 100 19.24 10.81 1.91
N PHE A 101 20.24 10.06 2.38
CA PHE A 101 20.59 9.99 3.79
C PHE A 101 21.44 11.16 4.27
N LYS A 102 22.50 11.51 3.53
CA LYS A 102 23.45 12.58 3.88
C LYS A 102 22.75 13.93 4.03
N ASP A 103 21.85 14.24 3.11
CA ASP A 103 21.12 15.51 3.06
C ASP A 103 19.87 15.47 3.97
N ASN A 104 19.72 14.42 4.77
CA ASN A 104 18.61 14.19 5.70
C ASN A 104 17.22 14.33 5.03
N ILE A 105 17.11 13.94 3.75
CA ILE A 105 15.86 13.99 2.98
C ILE A 105 14.86 12.97 3.55
N GLY A 106 15.35 11.79 3.94
CA GLY A 106 14.52 10.83 4.66
C GLY A 106 15.28 9.83 5.51
N GLN A 107 14.52 8.89 6.07
CA GLN A 107 14.99 7.94 7.07
C GLN A 107 15.13 6.52 6.51
N VAL A 108 14.28 6.13 5.55
CA VAL A 108 14.33 4.80 4.94
C VAL A 108 14.43 4.91 3.42
N ALA A 109 15.49 4.32 2.86
CA ALA A 109 15.60 4.12 1.41
C ALA A 109 15.32 2.65 1.08
N ILE A 110 14.50 2.39 0.08
CA ILE A 110 14.22 1.04 -0.40
C ILE A 110 14.92 0.83 -1.74
N TYR A 111 15.96 0.00 -1.77
CA TYR A 111 16.67 -0.36 -2.98
C TYR A 111 16.03 -1.57 -3.65
N ASP A 112 15.21 -1.33 -4.69
CA ASP A 112 14.56 -2.37 -5.50
C ASP A 112 15.43 -2.77 -6.70
N ALA A 113 16.17 -3.86 -6.54
CA ALA A 113 16.98 -4.49 -7.58
C ALA A 113 17.06 -6.01 -7.35
N ASN A 114 17.77 -6.74 -8.23
CA ASN A 114 17.92 -8.19 -8.06
C ASN A 114 18.86 -8.55 -6.90
N ASN A 115 19.96 -7.80 -6.72
CA ASN A 115 20.96 -7.97 -5.66
C ASN A 115 21.36 -9.45 -5.42
N GLY A 116 21.53 -10.19 -6.52
CA GLY A 116 21.52 -11.66 -6.52
C GLY A 116 22.79 -12.35 -6.05
N THR A 117 23.93 -11.65 -5.98
CA THR A 117 25.21 -12.27 -5.57
C THR A 117 25.60 -11.85 -4.15
N LYS A 118 26.21 -12.78 -3.40
CA LYS A 118 26.66 -12.58 -2.02
C LYS A 118 27.71 -11.48 -1.94
N ALA A 119 28.69 -11.49 -2.85
CA ALA A 119 29.76 -10.49 -2.91
C ALA A 119 29.22 -9.06 -3.08
N ALA A 120 28.25 -8.85 -3.98
CA ALA A 120 27.66 -7.53 -4.19
C ALA A 120 26.89 -7.04 -2.96
N ARG A 121 26.16 -7.93 -2.27
CA ARG A 121 25.44 -7.57 -1.04
C ARG A 121 26.36 -7.22 0.11
N ILE A 122 27.49 -7.92 0.27
CA ILE A 122 28.51 -7.62 1.28
C ILE A 122 29.11 -6.23 1.02
N ALA A 123 29.54 -5.96 -0.22
CA ALA A 123 30.11 -4.66 -0.59
C ALA A 123 29.12 -3.51 -0.39
N LEU A 124 27.86 -3.70 -0.80
CA LEU A 124 26.79 -2.71 -0.60
C LEU A 124 26.55 -2.45 0.89
N ARG A 125 26.51 -3.49 1.72
CA ARG A 125 26.34 -3.38 3.17
C ARG A 125 27.47 -2.58 3.80
N GLN A 126 28.71 -2.95 3.53
CA GLN A 126 29.89 -2.26 4.05
C GLN A 126 29.90 -0.78 3.66
N LYS A 127 29.56 -0.46 2.41
CA LYS A 127 29.49 0.92 1.90
C LYS A 127 28.53 1.80 2.70
N PHE A 128 27.34 1.30 3.03
CA PHE A 128 26.32 2.08 3.73
C PHE A 128 26.47 2.04 5.26
N GLU A 129 26.91 0.91 5.84
CA GLU A 129 27.22 0.84 7.27
C GLU A 129 28.39 1.76 7.65
N ALA A 130 29.39 1.93 6.77
CA ALA A 130 30.47 2.91 6.96
C ALA A 130 29.98 4.37 7.02
N GLN A 131 28.77 4.64 6.52
CA GLN A 131 28.11 5.96 6.58
C GLN A 131 27.13 6.06 7.77
N GLY A 132 27.10 5.06 8.67
CA GLY A 132 26.15 5.02 9.79
C GLY A 132 24.73 4.62 9.41
N VAL A 133 24.52 4.06 8.21
CA VAL A 133 23.21 3.58 7.74
C VAL A 133 23.06 2.10 8.04
N ASN A 134 21.99 1.72 8.73
CA ASN A 134 21.65 0.33 9.01
C ASN A 134 21.16 -0.36 7.73
N VAL A 135 21.69 -1.53 7.39
CA VAL A 135 21.30 -2.27 6.18
C VAL A 135 20.51 -3.52 6.55
N PHE A 136 19.34 -3.68 5.93
CA PHE A 136 18.40 -4.79 6.17
C PHE A 136 17.91 -5.34 4.83
N PHE A 137 17.98 -6.66 4.63
CA PHE A 137 17.62 -7.31 3.37
C PHE A 137 16.23 -7.96 3.40
N ILE A 138 15.47 -7.82 2.31
CA ILE A 138 14.22 -8.54 2.09
C ILE A 138 14.39 -9.43 0.84
N GLU A 139 14.51 -10.74 1.04
CA GLU A 139 14.68 -11.71 -0.04
C GLU A 139 13.32 -12.31 -0.45
N ASN A 140 12.89 -12.06 -1.68
CA ASN A 140 11.70 -12.63 -2.26
C ASN A 140 12.03 -13.92 -3.03
N ILE A 141 11.55 -15.05 -2.51
CA ILE A 141 11.71 -16.38 -3.11
C ILE A 141 10.34 -16.89 -3.55
N CYS A 142 10.23 -17.33 -4.80
CA CYS A 142 9.02 -17.97 -5.31
C CYS A 142 9.43 -19.14 -6.20
N ASP A 143 9.03 -20.34 -5.82
CA ASP A 143 9.21 -21.58 -6.60
C ASP A 143 7.93 -21.99 -7.34
N ARG A 144 6.79 -21.40 -6.96
CA ARG A 144 5.50 -21.54 -7.65
C ARG A 144 5.48 -20.93 -9.04
N GLU A 145 5.44 -21.77 -10.07
CA GLU A 145 5.41 -21.34 -11.48
C GLU A 145 4.18 -20.49 -11.84
N ASP A 146 3.00 -20.84 -11.31
CA ASP A 146 1.75 -20.13 -11.55
C ASP A 146 1.82 -18.66 -11.11
N ILE A 147 2.46 -18.41 -9.96
CA ILE A 147 2.68 -17.05 -9.43
C ILE A 147 3.70 -16.29 -10.29
N VAL A 148 4.77 -16.96 -10.70
CA VAL A 148 5.84 -16.36 -11.50
C VAL A 148 5.31 -15.93 -12.86
N GLU A 149 4.57 -16.79 -13.53
CA GLU A 149 3.96 -16.47 -14.81
C GLU A 149 2.95 -15.32 -14.67
N ALA A 150 2.08 -15.36 -13.66
CA ALA A 150 1.14 -14.27 -13.40
C ALA A 150 1.84 -12.92 -13.14
N ASN A 151 2.99 -12.92 -12.45
CA ASN A 151 3.79 -11.73 -12.23
C ASN A 151 4.42 -11.20 -13.53
N ILE A 152 4.90 -12.09 -14.41
CA ILE A 152 5.43 -11.69 -15.71
C ILE A 152 4.31 -11.05 -16.55
N ARG A 153 3.15 -11.71 -16.62
CA ARG A 153 2.00 -11.24 -17.40
C ARG A 153 1.47 -9.88 -16.92
N SER A 154 1.37 -9.70 -15.60
CA SER A 154 0.78 -8.48 -15.02
C SER A 154 1.70 -7.27 -14.96
N VAL A 155 3.01 -7.47 -14.79
CA VAL A 155 3.98 -6.38 -14.51
C VAL A 155 4.93 -6.14 -15.67
N LYS A 156 5.23 -7.15 -16.48
CA LYS A 156 6.33 -7.08 -17.46
C LYS A 156 5.87 -6.96 -18.89
N ILE A 157 4.66 -7.42 -19.23
CA ILE A 157 4.08 -7.20 -20.55
C ILE A 157 3.76 -5.70 -20.78
N SER A 158 3.32 -4.99 -19.74
CA SER A 158 3.11 -3.53 -19.78
C SER A 158 4.42 -2.73 -19.64
N SER A 159 5.58 -3.39 -19.51
CA SER A 159 6.86 -2.71 -19.42
C SER A 159 7.24 -2.11 -20.78
N PRO A 160 7.82 -0.90 -20.81
CA PRO A 160 8.36 -0.32 -22.05
C PRO A 160 9.37 -1.25 -22.77
N ASP A 161 10.06 -2.11 -22.01
CA ASP A 161 11.05 -3.07 -22.52
C ASP A 161 10.45 -4.11 -23.49
N TYR A 162 9.13 -4.32 -23.45
CA TYR A 162 8.37 -5.28 -24.28
C TYR A 162 7.30 -4.59 -25.14
N ALA A 163 7.41 -3.28 -25.34
CA ALA A 163 6.47 -2.54 -26.19
C ALA A 163 6.40 -3.16 -27.59
N GLY A 164 5.18 -3.50 -28.03
CA GLY A 164 4.93 -4.11 -29.35
C GLY A 164 5.22 -5.61 -29.46
N TRP A 165 5.67 -6.27 -28.39
CA TRP A 165 5.87 -7.72 -28.39
C TRP A 165 4.55 -8.47 -28.21
N ASN A 166 4.45 -9.68 -28.77
CA ASN A 166 3.40 -10.61 -28.39
C ASN A 166 3.57 -11.00 -26.91
N PRO A 167 2.48 -10.95 -26.10
CA PRO A 167 2.46 -11.39 -24.71
C PRO A 167 3.20 -12.70 -24.42
N ASP A 168 3.00 -13.74 -25.23
CA ASP A 168 3.56 -15.06 -24.97
C ASP A 168 5.06 -15.13 -25.30
N ASP A 169 5.52 -14.37 -26.30
CA ASP A 169 6.95 -14.27 -26.63
C ASP A 169 7.71 -13.44 -25.58
N ALA A 170 7.08 -12.40 -25.05
CA ALA A 170 7.61 -11.65 -23.91
C ALA A 170 7.76 -12.55 -22.68
N VAL A 171 6.80 -13.43 -22.40
CA VAL A 171 6.87 -14.41 -21.30
C VAL A 171 8.03 -15.39 -21.51
N LYS A 172 8.16 -15.98 -22.71
CA LYS A 172 9.25 -16.92 -23.03
C LYS A 172 10.62 -16.27 -22.86
N ASP A 173 10.78 -15.05 -23.37
CA ASP A 173 12.02 -14.31 -23.23
C ASP A 173 12.35 -14.02 -21.76
N TYR A 174 11.36 -13.59 -20.97
CA TYR A 174 11.54 -13.32 -19.55
C TYR A 174 11.91 -14.57 -18.75
N MET A 175 11.30 -15.72 -19.06
CA MET A 175 11.64 -17.01 -18.45
C MET A 175 13.09 -17.41 -18.74
N ARG A 176 13.57 -17.21 -19.98
CA ARG A 176 15.00 -17.43 -20.31
C ARG A 176 15.92 -16.53 -19.49
N ARG A 177 15.56 -15.26 -19.30
CA ARG A 177 16.33 -14.32 -18.45
C ARG A 177 16.37 -14.79 -17.00
N ILE A 178 15.24 -15.25 -16.45
CA ILE A 178 15.18 -15.81 -15.09
C ILE A 178 16.11 -17.02 -14.96
N ALA A 179 16.05 -17.97 -15.90
CA ALA A 179 16.88 -19.17 -15.89
C ALA A 179 18.37 -18.82 -15.97
N ALA A 180 18.75 -17.82 -16.77
CA ALA A 180 20.13 -17.34 -16.84
C ALA A 180 20.58 -16.74 -15.49
N HIS A 181 19.76 -15.89 -14.87
CA HIS A 181 20.09 -15.30 -13.57
C HIS A 181 20.12 -16.32 -12.42
N ALA A 182 19.29 -17.37 -12.47
CA ALA A 182 19.24 -18.42 -11.44
C ALA A 182 20.58 -19.14 -11.26
N LYS A 183 21.36 -19.30 -12.33
CA LYS A 183 22.67 -19.98 -12.29
C LYS A 183 23.70 -19.27 -11.41
N LEU A 184 23.59 -17.95 -11.25
CA LEU A 184 24.51 -17.12 -10.46
C LEU A 184 23.87 -16.60 -9.17
N TYR A 185 22.63 -17.01 -8.88
CA TYR A 185 21.89 -16.49 -7.75
C TYR A 185 22.32 -17.16 -6.46
N GLU A 186 22.77 -16.35 -5.50
CA GLU A 186 23.16 -16.80 -4.18
C GLU A 186 22.14 -16.25 -3.17
N THR A 187 21.42 -17.15 -2.49
CA THR A 187 20.41 -16.79 -1.48
C THR A 187 21.05 -16.20 -0.21
N MET A 188 20.26 -15.48 0.62
CA MET A 188 20.77 -14.96 1.90
C MET A 188 21.15 -16.10 2.86
N GLU A 189 22.23 -15.93 3.59
CA GLU A 189 22.67 -16.86 4.64
C GLU A 189 22.77 -16.10 5.96
N THR A 190 22.75 -16.83 7.09
CA THR A 190 22.83 -16.24 8.44
C THR A 190 24.00 -15.25 8.59
N SER A 191 25.13 -15.52 7.95
CA SER A 191 26.32 -14.65 7.95
C SER A 191 26.18 -13.38 7.10
N GLY A 192 25.15 -13.28 6.26
CA GLY A 192 24.92 -12.15 5.34
C GLY A 192 24.37 -10.88 6.00
N GLY A 193 23.99 -10.95 7.29
CA GLY A 193 23.44 -9.82 8.04
C GLY A 193 21.93 -9.94 8.35
N PRO A 194 21.30 -8.85 8.79
CA PRO A 194 19.86 -8.82 9.08
C PRO A 194 19.03 -9.06 7.80
N PHE A 195 18.13 -10.05 7.81
CA PHE A 195 17.27 -10.30 6.66
C PHE A 195 15.91 -10.92 7.01
N VAL A 196 14.99 -10.80 6.06
CA VAL A 196 13.76 -11.57 5.99
C VAL A 196 13.70 -12.26 4.64
N LYS A 197 13.52 -13.59 4.63
CA LYS A 197 13.14 -14.32 3.42
C LYS A 197 11.64 -14.49 3.39
N ILE A 198 11.03 -14.17 2.26
CA ILE A 198 9.60 -14.34 1.99
C ILE A 198 9.47 -15.41 0.92
N TYR A 199 8.96 -16.58 1.29
CA TYR A 199 8.69 -17.68 0.37
C TYR A 199 7.25 -17.59 -0.14
N ASN A 200 7.09 -17.74 -1.45
CA ASN A 200 5.81 -17.82 -2.15
C ASN A 200 4.81 -16.74 -1.75
N ILE A 201 5.32 -15.52 -1.57
CA ILE A 201 4.53 -14.33 -1.24
C ILE A 201 3.75 -14.52 0.08
N GLY A 202 4.48 -14.93 1.12
CA GLY A 202 3.99 -14.94 2.50
C GLY A 202 3.62 -16.32 3.05
N GLU A 203 3.74 -17.39 2.25
CA GLU A 203 3.49 -18.77 2.74
C GLU A 203 4.45 -19.16 3.87
N ARG A 204 5.70 -18.68 3.82
CA ARG A 204 6.68 -18.86 4.90
C ARG A 204 7.63 -17.67 4.97
N LEU A 205 7.91 -17.22 6.20
CA LEU A 205 8.93 -16.20 6.46
C LEU A 205 10.08 -16.79 7.27
N VAL A 206 11.32 -16.41 6.93
CA VAL A 206 12.52 -16.71 7.73
C VAL A 206 13.14 -15.39 8.12
N VAL A 207 13.25 -15.13 9.43
CA VAL A 207 13.74 -13.87 9.99
C VAL A 207 15.09 -14.10 10.65
N ASN A 208 16.09 -13.28 10.31
CA ASN A 208 17.44 -13.40 10.86
C ASN A 208 17.95 -12.06 11.37
N ASN A 209 18.40 -12.04 12.63
CA ASN A 209 19.10 -10.91 13.26
C ASN A 209 18.42 -9.54 13.09
N ILE A 210 17.08 -9.50 13.12
CA ILE A 210 16.31 -8.27 13.11
C ILE A 210 16.34 -7.60 14.48
N ARG A 211 16.68 -6.32 14.51
CA ARG A 211 16.82 -5.55 15.76
C ARG A 211 16.15 -4.19 15.63
N GLY A 212 15.55 -3.75 16.73
CA GLY A 212 14.95 -2.43 16.83
C GLY A 212 13.52 -2.34 16.28
N TYR A 213 12.82 -1.30 16.71
CA TYR A 213 11.39 -1.15 16.48
C TYR A 213 11.00 -1.19 15.00
N LEU A 214 11.62 -0.35 14.17
CA LEU A 214 11.17 -0.17 12.79
C LEU A 214 11.36 -1.41 11.93
N GLN A 215 12.47 -2.14 12.11
CA GLN A 215 12.68 -3.41 11.40
C GLN A 215 11.66 -4.45 11.83
N SER A 216 11.35 -4.57 13.12
CA SER A 216 10.30 -5.46 13.63
C SER A 216 8.91 -5.10 13.08
N ARG A 217 8.58 -3.81 12.94
CA ARG A 217 7.34 -3.36 12.29
C ARG A 217 7.27 -3.76 10.82
N ILE A 218 8.39 -3.67 10.08
CA ILE A 218 8.44 -4.11 8.69
C ILE A 218 8.22 -5.62 8.61
N VAL A 219 8.89 -6.42 9.44
CA VAL A 219 8.66 -7.89 9.50
C VAL A 219 7.19 -8.19 9.74
N PHE A 220 6.58 -7.53 10.73
CA PHE A 220 5.17 -7.72 11.06
C PHE A 220 4.25 -7.35 9.90
N PHE A 221 4.51 -6.25 9.20
CA PHE A 221 3.77 -5.90 7.99
C PHE A 221 3.93 -6.95 6.89
N LEU A 222 5.15 -7.43 6.64
CA LEU A 222 5.43 -8.46 5.63
C LEU A 222 4.70 -9.78 5.89
N MET A 223 4.42 -10.11 7.15
CA MET A 223 3.60 -11.28 7.52
C MET A 223 2.13 -11.16 7.09
N ASN A 224 1.68 -9.94 6.77
CA ASN A 224 0.30 -9.67 6.37
C ASN A 224 0.14 -9.49 4.85
N VAL A 225 1.20 -9.15 4.10
CA VAL A 225 1.08 -8.82 2.66
C VAL A 225 0.77 -10.05 1.80
N HIS A 226 -0.16 -9.89 0.85
CA HIS A 226 -0.42 -10.86 -0.22
C HIS A 226 -0.46 -10.21 -1.61
N HIS A 227 -0.52 -11.04 -2.67
CA HIS A 227 -0.59 -10.60 -4.08
C HIS A 227 -1.93 -10.91 -4.76
N LYS A 228 -2.91 -11.48 -4.04
CA LYS A 228 -4.23 -11.79 -4.60
C LYS A 228 -4.90 -10.52 -5.11
N LYS A 229 -5.41 -10.59 -6.36
CA LYS A 229 -6.26 -9.55 -6.94
C LYS A 229 -7.56 -9.49 -6.14
N ARG A 230 -7.93 -8.30 -5.68
CA ARG A 230 -9.16 -8.04 -4.94
C ARG A 230 -9.72 -6.66 -5.30
N THR A 231 -10.99 -6.47 -5.04
CA THR A 231 -11.66 -5.17 -5.15
C THR A 231 -12.09 -4.70 -3.77
N ILE A 232 -11.77 -3.45 -3.45
CA ILE A 232 -12.14 -2.80 -2.21
C ILE A 232 -13.19 -1.74 -2.53
N TRP A 233 -14.34 -1.80 -1.87
CA TRP A 233 -15.46 -0.90 -2.06
C TRP A 233 -15.61 -0.02 -0.81
N PHE A 234 -15.88 1.26 -1.00
CA PHE A 234 -16.16 2.19 0.09
C PHE A 234 -17.52 2.84 -0.10
N ALA A 235 -18.36 2.76 0.93
CA ALA A 235 -19.64 3.44 1.02
C ALA A 235 -19.81 4.04 2.42
N ARG A 236 -20.47 5.20 2.49
CA ARG A 236 -20.90 5.76 3.79
C ARG A 236 -22.08 4.95 4.33
N SER A 237 -22.34 5.07 5.63
CA SER A 237 -23.61 4.56 6.18
C SER A 237 -24.81 5.34 5.64
N GLY A 238 -25.97 4.67 5.59
CA GLY A 238 -27.26 5.32 5.37
C GLY A 238 -27.54 6.38 6.43
N GLN A 239 -28.51 7.25 6.14
CA GLN A 239 -28.90 8.32 7.04
C GLN A 239 -29.45 7.78 8.36
N SER A 240 -28.99 8.30 9.49
CA SER A 240 -29.55 8.02 10.82
C SER A 240 -30.68 8.97 11.18
N VAL A 241 -31.52 8.58 12.13
CA VAL A 241 -32.60 9.44 12.67
C VAL A 241 -32.03 10.71 13.31
N VAL A 242 -30.88 10.59 13.97
CA VAL A 242 -30.12 11.71 14.54
C VAL A 242 -28.73 11.73 13.90
N GLU A 243 -28.45 12.74 13.08
CA GLU A 243 -27.17 12.89 12.35
C GLU A 243 -26.21 13.87 13.04
N GLN A 244 -26.74 14.90 13.72
CA GLN A 244 -25.93 15.98 14.27
C GLN A 244 -25.19 15.62 15.56
N SER A 245 -25.52 14.49 16.20
CA SER A 245 -24.86 14.05 17.44
C SER A 245 -24.15 12.71 17.27
N PHE A 246 -22.84 12.74 17.50
CA PHE A 246 -21.97 11.57 17.60
C PHE A 246 -22.34 10.68 18.80
N LYS A 247 -22.78 11.27 19.92
CA LYS A 247 -23.18 10.52 21.13
C LYS A 247 -24.51 9.77 20.99
N ALA A 248 -25.40 10.24 20.11
CA ALA A 248 -26.73 9.64 19.96
C ALA A 248 -26.71 8.19 19.46
N ASP A 249 -25.70 7.80 18.68
CA ASP A 249 -25.57 6.47 18.03
C ASP A 249 -26.89 5.94 17.45
N ALA A 250 -27.65 6.83 16.79
CA ALA A 250 -28.99 6.52 16.33
C ALA A 250 -28.98 5.47 15.21
N ASP A 251 -30.08 4.71 15.12
CA ASP A 251 -30.32 3.79 14.02
C ASP A 251 -30.71 4.56 12.74
N LEU A 252 -30.85 3.83 11.63
CA LEU A 252 -31.22 4.38 10.33
C LEU A 252 -32.60 5.05 10.33
N SER A 253 -32.71 6.17 9.62
CA SER A 253 -33.98 6.75 9.19
C SER A 253 -34.64 5.86 8.12
N PRO A 254 -35.93 6.05 7.79
CA PRO A 254 -36.57 5.33 6.69
C PRO A 254 -35.82 5.46 5.36
N GLN A 255 -35.32 6.66 5.03
CA GLN A 255 -34.46 6.88 3.85
C GLN A 255 -33.13 6.12 3.96
N GLY A 256 -32.54 6.07 5.16
CA GLY A 256 -31.34 5.27 5.43
C GLY A 256 -31.54 3.77 5.23
N GLN A 257 -32.74 3.25 5.51
CA GLN A 257 -33.08 1.85 5.26
C GLN A 257 -33.22 1.57 3.77
N GLU A 258 -33.89 2.45 3.01
CA GLU A 258 -33.97 2.35 1.55
C GLU A 258 -32.57 2.44 0.90
N TYR A 259 -31.72 3.35 1.38
CA TYR A 259 -30.32 3.46 0.99
C TYR A 259 -29.57 2.14 1.14
N ALA A 260 -29.72 1.47 2.28
CA ALA A 260 -29.03 0.21 2.58
C ALA A 260 -29.44 -0.92 1.61
N ILE A 261 -30.71 -0.97 1.25
CA ILE A 261 -31.27 -1.92 0.26
C ILE A 261 -30.68 -1.63 -1.12
N LYS A 262 -30.70 -0.36 -1.57
CA LYS A 262 -30.12 0.01 -2.88
C LYS A 262 -28.61 -0.21 -2.94
N LEU A 263 -27.88 0.04 -1.85
CA LEU A 263 -26.43 -0.23 -1.77
C LEU A 263 -26.15 -1.72 -1.97
N ARG A 264 -26.90 -2.60 -1.29
CA ARG A 264 -26.78 -4.05 -1.45
C ARG A 264 -27.00 -4.44 -2.91
N ASP A 265 -28.09 -3.99 -3.52
CA ASP A 265 -28.45 -4.35 -4.89
C ASP A 265 -27.41 -3.85 -5.89
N PHE A 266 -26.90 -2.63 -5.70
CA PHE A 266 -25.82 -2.06 -6.49
C PHE A 266 -24.54 -2.90 -6.42
N ILE A 267 -24.08 -3.26 -5.20
CA ILE A 267 -22.86 -4.05 -5.02
C ILE A 267 -22.99 -5.44 -5.63
N VAL A 268 -24.14 -6.09 -5.47
CA VAL A 268 -24.41 -7.41 -6.07
C VAL A 268 -24.38 -7.32 -7.60
N ALA A 269 -25.04 -6.32 -8.18
CA ALA A 269 -25.07 -6.10 -9.63
C ALA A 269 -23.67 -5.83 -10.19
N LYS A 270 -22.90 -4.91 -9.59
CA LYS A 270 -21.54 -4.60 -10.05
C LYS A 270 -20.57 -5.76 -9.91
N ARG A 271 -20.70 -6.59 -8.87
CA ARG A 271 -19.84 -7.78 -8.74
C ARG A 271 -20.12 -8.82 -9.83
N ARG A 272 -21.37 -8.94 -10.28
CA ARG A 272 -21.73 -9.78 -11.43
C ARG A 272 -21.14 -9.24 -12.73
N GLU A 273 -21.28 -7.95 -13.00
CA GLU A 273 -20.68 -7.30 -14.17
C GLU A 273 -19.15 -7.49 -14.22
N LEU A 274 -18.46 -7.22 -13.11
CA LEU A 274 -17.01 -7.43 -13.02
C LEU A 274 -16.60 -8.90 -13.16
N LEU A 275 -17.47 -9.85 -12.80
CA LEU A 275 -17.21 -11.26 -13.06
C LEU A 275 -17.29 -11.57 -14.56
N GLU A 276 -18.31 -11.05 -15.26
CA GLU A 276 -18.46 -11.21 -16.71
C GLU A 276 -17.27 -10.63 -17.48
N GLU A 277 -16.80 -9.44 -17.10
CA GLU A 277 -15.60 -8.81 -17.69
C GLU A 277 -14.33 -9.63 -17.46
N ARG A 278 -14.18 -10.21 -16.27
CA ARG A 278 -13.05 -11.10 -15.95
C ARG A 278 -13.09 -12.39 -16.77
N VAL A 279 -14.27 -12.98 -16.93
CA VAL A 279 -14.45 -14.18 -17.76
C VAL A 279 -14.14 -13.88 -19.23
N LYS A 280 -14.62 -12.73 -19.75
CA LYS A 280 -14.32 -12.28 -21.12
C LYS A 280 -12.82 -12.03 -21.35
N SER A 281 -12.10 -11.60 -20.33
CA SER A 281 -10.63 -11.43 -20.37
C SER A 281 -9.84 -12.72 -20.10
N GLY A 282 -10.51 -13.87 -20.00
CA GLY A 282 -9.88 -15.18 -19.87
C GLY A 282 -9.53 -15.58 -18.43
N GLU A 283 -9.96 -14.82 -17.42
CA GLU A 283 -9.88 -15.28 -16.03
C GLU A 283 -10.92 -16.38 -15.76
N ARG A 284 -10.61 -17.30 -14.84
CA ARG A 284 -11.55 -18.36 -14.44
C ARG A 284 -12.85 -17.76 -13.91
N ALA A 285 -13.97 -18.34 -14.33
CA ALA A 285 -15.31 -18.00 -13.87
C ALA A 285 -15.51 -18.41 -12.41
N HIS A 286 -14.99 -17.61 -11.49
CA HIS A 286 -15.17 -17.78 -10.06
C HIS A 286 -15.41 -16.42 -9.41
N GLU A 287 -16.56 -16.30 -8.75
CA GLU A 287 -16.87 -15.12 -7.96
C GLU A 287 -15.97 -15.09 -6.72
N ARG A 288 -15.18 -14.02 -6.60
CA ARG A 288 -14.34 -13.81 -5.41
C ARG A 288 -15.25 -13.57 -4.21
N ARG A 289 -14.91 -14.16 -3.07
CA ARG A 289 -15.60 -13.93 -1.79
C ARG A 289 -15.64 -12.42 -1.49
N LEU A 290 -16.71 -11.96 -0.86
CA LEU A 290 -16.85 -10.60 -0.33
C LEU A 290 -17.00 -10.65 1.18
N THR A 291 -16.26 -9.79 1.88
CA THR A 291 -16.46 -9.51 3.31
C THR A 291 -16.90 -8.06 3.48
N VAL A 292 -17.82 -7.80 4.40
CA VAL A 292 -18.35 -6.47 4.67
C VAL A 292 -17.79 -5.99 6.00
N TRP A 293 -17.10 -4.86 6.03
CA TRP A 293 -16.46 -4.32 7.23
C TRP A 293 -17.19 -3.05 7.66
N THR A 294 -17.61 -3.00 8.91
CA THR A 294 -18.39 -1.87 9.45
C THR A 294 -17.74 -1.27 10.69
N SER A 295 -18.01 0.01 10.94
CA SER A 295 -17.94 0.55 12.29
C SER A 295 -18.91 -0.20 13.20
N ALA A 296 -18.59 -0.32 14.50
CA ALA A 296 -19.52 -0.84 15.50
C ALA A 296 -20.64 0.17 15.89
N ARG A 297 -20.93 1.16 15.03
CA ARG A 297 -22.00 2.17 15.24
C ARG A 297 -23.29 1.67 14.61
N ARG A 298 -24.44 1.95 15.25
CA ARG A 298 -25.74 1.35 14.85
C ARG A 298 -26.08 1.62 13.39
N ARG A 299 -25.93 2.86 12.92
CA ARG A 299 -26.16 3.21 11.51
C ARG A 299 -25.34 2.38 10.52
N CYS A 300 -24.07 2.06 10.83
CA CYS A 300 -23.23 1.25 9.95
C CYS A 300 -23.64 -0.22 9.96
N ILE A 301 -23.94 -0.75 11.15
CA ILE A 301 -24.42 -2.13 11.33
C ILE A 301 -25.75 -2.33 10.59
N SER A 302 -26.70 -1.42 10.77
CA SER A 302 -27.99 -1.48 10.10
C SER A 302 -27.88 -1.27 8.58
N THR A 303 -26.93 -0.45 8.11
CA THR A 303 -26.68 -0.32 6.65
C THR A 303 -26.15 -1.62 6.06
N ALA A 304 -25.37 -2.40 6.81
CA ALA A 304 -24.86 -3.70 6.38
C ALA A 304 -25.87 -4.85 6.52
N ARG A 305 -26.98 -4.66 7.25
CA ARG A 305 -27.96 -5.71 7.52
C ARG A 305 -28.50 -6.38 6.24
N PRO A 306 -28.88 -5.64 5.18
CA PRO A 306 -29.33 -6.28 3.94
C PRO A 306 -28.26 -7.16 3.27
N MET A 307 -26.97 -6.86 3.45
CA MET A 307 -25.88 -7.73 2.98
C MET A 307 -25.74 -8.98 3.86
N ALA A 308 -25.89 -8.85 5.18
CA ALA A 308 -25.86 -9.98 6.10
C ALA A 308 -26.99 -10.98 5.82
N GLU A 309 -28.20 -10.49 5.53
CA GLU A 309 -29.38 -11.30 5.18
C GLU A 309 -29.17 -12.12 3.88
N LEU A 310 -28.34 -11.62 2.95
CA LEU A 310 -27.89 -12.38 1.76
C LEU A 310 -26.76 -13.38 2.06
N GLY A 311 -26.32 -13.51 3.31
CA GLY A 311 -25.28 -14.45 3.74
C GLY A 311 -23.85 -13.90 3.63
N TYR A 312 -23.65 -12.61 3.36
CA TYR A 312 -22.30 -12.03 3.38
C TYR A 312 -21.75 -11.93 4.81
N LYS A 313 -20.48 -12.27 4.99
CA LYS A 313 -19.79 -12.13 6.28
C LYS A 313 -19.63 -10.65 6.63
N VAL A 314 -20.29 -10.19 7.69
CA VAL A 314 -20.12 -8.84 8.24
C VAL A 314 -19.19 -8.86 9.45
N ILE A 315 -18.17 -8.00 9.44
CA ILE A 315 -17.17 -7.86 10.50
C ILE A 315 -17.25 -6.44 11.06
N GLN A 316 -17.57 -6.33 12.34
CA GLN A 316 -17.66 -5.04 13.03
C GLN A 316 -16.30 -4.69 13.66
N ARG A 317 -15.92 -3.42 13.56
CA ARG A 317 -14.65 -2.90 14.09
C ARG A 317 -14.88 -1.63 14.89
N GLN A 318 -14.50 -1.65 16.15
CA GLN A 318 -14.55 -0.45 17.01
C GLN A 318 -13.53 0.60 16.56
N GLN A 319 -12.40 0.16 16.01
CA GLN A 319 -11.36 1.02 15.43
C GLN A 319 -11.86 1.82 14.23
N MET A 320 -13.01 1.46 13.64
CA MET A 320 -13.66 2.18 12.55
C MET A 320 -14.74 3.15 13.03
N HIS A 321 -14.79 3.52 14.32
CA HIS A 321 -15.65 4.61 14.78
C HIS A 321 -15.27 5.92 14.10
N GLU A 322 -16.28 6.75 13.83
CA GLU A 322 -16.10 8.11 13.30
C GLU A 322 -15.12 8.89 14.18
N LEU A 323 -14.40 9.84 13.59
CA LEU A 323 -13.60 10.82 14.31
C LEU A 323 -14.45 11.46 15.42
N ASN A 324 -14.03 11.31 16.67
CA ASN A 324 -14.74 11.84 17.82
C ASN A 324 -14.69 13.38 17.82
N PRO A 325 -15.82 14.09 17.74
CA PRO A 325 -15.85 15.55 17.74
C PRO A 325 -15.63 16.17 19.14
N GLY A 326 -15.65 15.39 20.22
CA GLY A 326 -15.42 15.92 21.57
C GLY A 326 -16.47 16.94 21.99
N ASP A 327 -16.01 18.13 22.39
CA ASP A 327 -16.87 19.20 22.92
C ASP A 327 -17.62 20.01 21.88
N VAL A 328 -17.32 19.79 20.61
CA VAL A 328 -18.06 20.39 19.49
C VAL A 328 -19.15 19.47 18.93
N ASP A 329 -19.40 18.32 19.57
CA ASP A 329 -20.52 17.44 19.20
C ASP A 329 -21.86 18.18 19.23
N GLY A 330 -22.68 18.05 18.18
CA GLY A 330 -23.97 18.72 18.07
C GLY A 330 -23.94 20.20 17.70
N LEU A 331 -22.76 20.83 17.59
CA LEU A 331 -22.64 22.24 17.24
C LEU A 331 -22.59 22.44 15.72
N THR A 332 -23.20 23.52 15.23
CA THR A 332 -23.04 23.96 13.84
C THR A 332 -21.67 24.65 13.66
N PRO A 333 -21.15 24.76 12.42
CA PRO A 333 -19.91 25.51 12.17
C PRO A 333 -19.92 26.94 12.72
N ASP A 334 -21.06 27.64 12.62
CA ASP A 334 -21.21 29.00 13.15
C ASP A 334 -21.11 29.03 14.68
N GLN A 335 -21.75 28.08 15.36
CA GLN A 335 -21.67 27.94 16.82
C GLN A 335 -20.25 27.57 17.29
N ILE A 336 -19.53 26.74 16.52
CA ILE A 336 -18.12 26.41 16.82
C ILE A 336 -17.26 27.66 16.68
N LYS A 337 -17.45 28.45 15.62
CA LYS A 337 -16.71 29.69 15.39
C LYS A 337 -16.97 30.74 16.47
N GLU A 338 -18.19 30.84 16.95
CA GLU A 338 -18.55 31.74 18.05
C GLU A 338 -17.96 31.27 19.40
N LYS A 339 -18.09 29.98 19.72
CA LYS A 339 -17.69 29.42 21.02
C LYS A 339 -16.19 29.14 21.14
N TYR A 340 -15.53 28.79 20.05
CA TYR A 340 -14.12 28.40 19.98
C TYR A 340 -13.39 29.06 18.78
N PRO A 341 -13.34 30.40 18.70
CA PRO A 341 -12.83 31.12 17.52
C PRO A 341 -11.37 30.79 17.19
N GLU A 342 -10.51 30.69 18.21
CA GLU A 342 -9.09 30.36 18.02
C GLU A 342 -8.88 28.92 17.55
N GLU A 343 -9.63 27.96 18.11
CA GLU A 343 -9.57 26.56 17.68
C GLU A 343 -10.13 26.39 16.27
N PHE A 344 -11.20 27.11 15.91
CA PHE A 344 -11.73 27.13 14.55
C PHE A 344 -10.67 27.57 13.55
N LYS A 345 -9.98 28.70 13.81
CA LYS A 345 -8.89 29.20 12.96
C LYS A 345 -7.73 28.20 12.86
N ARG A 346 -7.36 27.55 13.96
CA ARG A 346 -6.33 26.49 13.96
C ARG A 346 -6.76 25.30 13.10
N SER A 347 -8.02 24.89 13.17
CA SER A 347 -8.56 23.78 12.38
C SER A 347 -8.49 24.04 10.88
N GLU A 348 -8.61 25.30 10.44
CA GLU A 348 -8.42 25.68 9.03
C GLU A 348 -6.95 25.63 8.61
N THR A 349 -6.03 25.97 9.51
CA THR A 349 -4.59 26.00 9.21
C THR A 349 -3.94 24.61 9.19
N ASP A 350 -4.34 23.71 10.09
CA ASP A 350 -3.82 22.34 10.16
C ASP A 350 -4.93 21.32 10.46
N PRO A 351 -5.81 21.05 9.48
CA PRO A 351 -6.97 20.16 9.68
C PRO A 351 -6.59 18.70 9.98
N TYR A 352 -5.33 18.30 9.76
CA TYR A 352 -4.89 16.92 10.00
C TYR A 352 -4.54 16.70 11.48
N ALA A 353 -3.72 17.58 12.07
CA ALA A 353 -3.23 17.42 13.44
C ALA A 353 -4.14 18.10 14.47
N HIS A 354 -4.96 19.07 14.06
CA HIS A 354 -5.82 19.81 14.96
C HIS A 354 -6.80 18.92 15.72
N ARG A 355 -6.98 19.24 17.01
CA ARG A 355 -7.88 18.53 17.94
C ARG A 355 -8.67 19.56 18.75
N TYR A 356 -9.99 19.56 18.59
CA TYR A 356 -10.88 20.29 19.49
C TYR A 356 -10.82 19.73 20.93
N PRO A 357 -11.27 20.47 21.95
CA PRO A 357 -11.28 19.97 23.32
C PRO A 357 -11.99 18.60 23.44
N ARG A 358 -11.28 17.62 24.03
CA ARG A 358 -11.73 16.23 24.20
C ARG A 358 -12.10 15.48 22.88
N ALA A 359 -11.67 15.99 21.73
CA ALA A 359 -11.89 15.39 20.41
C ALA A 359 -10.73 14.47 19.99
N GLU A 360 -10.87 13.82 18.83
CA GLU A 360 -9.79 13.17 18.07
C GLU A 360 -9.38 14.05 16.88
N SER A 361 -8.12 13.99 16.47
CA SER A 361 -7.64 14.51 15.19
C SER A 361 -7.62 13.40 14.11
N TYR A 362 -7.36 13.77 12.84
CA TYR A 362 -7.10 12.76 11.80
C TYR A 362 -5.82 11.97 12.09
N HIS A 363 -4.85 12.57 12.77
CA HIS A 363 -3.68 11.87 13.28
C HIS A 363 -4.10 10.75 14.25
N ASP A 364 -4.90 11.07 15.28
CA ASP A 364 -5.36 10.07 16.25
C ASP A 364 -6.14 8.94 15.59
N LEU A 365 -7.03 9.30 14.65
CA LEU A 365 -7.79 8.33 13.87
C LEU A 365 -6.87 7.43 13.03
N SER A 366 -5.83 7.99 12.42
CA SER A 366 -4.88 7.23 11.60
C SER A 366 -4.09 6.23 12.46
N VAL A 367 -3.70 6.61 13.68
CA VAL A 367 -3.06 5.71 14.65
C VAL A 367 -4.01 4.57 15.00
N ARG A 368 -5.26 4.91 15.32
CA ARG A 368 -6.31 3.94 15.69
C ARG A 368 -6.65 2.96 14.55
N LEU A 369 -6.51 3.39 13.30
CA LEU A 369 -6.81 2.57 12.12
C LEU A 369 -5.67 1.63 11.69
N GLU A 370 -4.48 1.73 12.29
CA GLU A 370 -3.35 0.87 11.90
C GLU A 370 -3.68 -0.64 11.93
N PRO A 371 -4.33 -1.20 12.97
CA PRO A 371 -4.72 -2.61 12.96
C PRO A 371 -5.66 -2.96 11.79
N VAL A 372 -6.56 -2.04 11.42
CA VAL A 372 -7.48 -2.22 10.29
C VAL A 372 -6.72 -2.24 8.96
N ILE A 373 -5.67 -1.42 8.83
CA ILE A 373 -4.78 -1.42 7.65
C ILE A 373 -4.02 -2.75 7.53
N LEU A 374 -3.51 -3.29 8.63
CA LEU A 374 -2.81 -4.58 8.62
C LEU A 374 -3.75 -5.72 8.23
N GLU A 375 -4.96 -5.73 8.76
CA GLU A 375 -5.97 -6.71 8.35
C GLU A 375 -6.40 -6.52 6.89
N LEU A 376 -6.49 -5.28 6.41
CA LEU A 376 -6.82 -4.96 5.01
C LEU A 376 -5.78 -5.51 4.03
N GLU A 377 -4.50 -5.46 4.42
CA GLU A 377 -3.41 -6.02 3.62
C GLU A 377 -3.35 -7.54 3.71
N ARG A 378 -3.94 -8.14 4.76
CA ARG A 378 -4.05 -9.59 4.97
C ARG A 378 -5.24 -10.23 4.27
N GLU A 379 -6.34 -9.50 4.07
CA GLU A 379 -7.60 -10.04 3.56
C GLU A 379 -7.56 -10.25 2.03
N PRO A 380 -7.50 -11.51 1.55
CA PRO A 380 -7.44 -11.78 0.11
C PRO A 380 -8.80 -11.65 -0.60
N ALA A 381 -9.90 -11.59 0.15
CA ALA A 381 -11.24 -11.43 -0.41
C ALA A 381 -11.48 -10.00 -0.91
N ASP A 382 -12.55 -9.82 -1.70
CA ASP A 382 -13.10 -8.49 -1.92
C ASP A 382 -13.65 -7.96 -0.59
N ILE A 383 -13.62 -6.63 -0.42
CA ILE A 383 -14.02 -5.99 0.84
C ILE A 383 -14.99 -4.86 0.54
N LEU A 384 -16.09 -4.77 1.27
CA LEU A 384 -16.98 -3.61 1.29
C LEU A 384 -16.89 -2.93 2.65
N PHE A 385 -16.29 -1.74 2.69
CA PHE A 385 -16.30 -0.84 3.83
C PHE A 385 -17.61 -0.05 3.88
N ILE A 386 -18.36 -0.20 4.97
CA ILE A 386 -19.54 0.61 5.28
C ILE A 386 -19.25 1.39 6.56
N GLY A 387 -19.02 2.68 6.43
CA GLY A 387 -18.51 3.46 7.54
C GLY A 387 -18.77 4.95 7.44
N HIS A 388 -17.86 5.69 8.04
CA HIS A 388 -17.94 7.14 8.21
C HIS A 388 -17.01 7.84 7.25
N GLY A 389 -17.30 9.10 6.93
CA GLY A 389 -16.46 9.89 6.01
C GLY A 389 -15.01 9.94 6.48
N SER A 390 -14.76 10.31 7.74
CA SER A 390 -13.42 10.42 8.32
C SER A 390 -12.59 9.13 8.23
N VAL A 391 -13.20 7.99 8.53
CA VAL A 391 -12.54 6.66 8.48
C VAL A 391 -12.20 6.27 7.05
N ILE A 392 -13.14 6.45 6.13
CA ILE A 392 -12.93 6.11 4.72
C ILE A 392 -11.83 6.98 4.11
N ARG A 393 -11.80 8.28 4.43
CA ARG A 393 -10.72 9.20 4.02
C ARG A 393 -9.34 8.67 4.41
N CYS A 394 -9.17 8.25 5.67
CA CYS A 394 -7.91 7.68 6.17
C CYS A 394 -7.50 6.42 5.40
N ILE A 395 -8.41 5.46 5.21
CA ILE A 395 -8.09 4.19 4.54
C ILE A 395 -7.81 4.42 3.04
N MET A 396 -8.57 5.28 2.37
CA MET A 396 -8.30 5.65 0.97
C MET A 396 -6.96 6.35 0.83
N ALA A 397 -6.63 7.28 1.74
CA ALA A 397 -5.34 7.95 1.76
C ALA A 397 -4.17 6.97 1.93
N TYR A 398 -4.31 5.94 2.77
CA TYR A 398 -3.34 4.84 2.88
C TYR A 398 -3.13 4.14 1.54
N LEU A 399 -4.22 3.70 0.90
CA LEU A 399 -4.18 2.96 -0.37
C LEU A 399 -3.57 3.81 -1.51
N GLN A 400 -3.87 5.10 -1.53
CA GLN A 400 -3.40 6.06 -2.55
C GLN A 400 -2.00 6.62 -2.26
N GLY A 401 -1.47 6.44 -1.03
CA GLY A 401 -0.19 7.03 -0.63
C GLY A 401 -0.22 8.56 -0.51
N MET A 402 -1.40 9.15 -0.26
CA MET A 402 -1.65 10.59 -0.10
C MET A 402 -0.86 11.19 1.06
N THR A 403 -0.79 12.52 1.17
CA THR A 403 -0.19 13.25 2.29
C THR A 403 -1.15 13.50 3.46
N PRO A 404 -0.68 13.74 4.71
CA PRO A 404 -1.56 14.08 5.83
C PRO A 404 -2.51 15.23 5.51
N HIS A 405 -2.01 16.28 4.86
CA HIS A 405 -2.80 17.46 4.51
C HIS A 405 -3.88 17.18 3.43
N GLU A 406 -3.72 16.09 2.66
CA GLU A 406 -4.70 15.66 1.68
C GLU A 406 -5.83 14.82 2.31
N ILE A 407 -5.60 14.14 3.44
CA ILE A 407 -6.59 13.23 4.04
C ILE A 407 -7.92 13.92 4.36
N PRO A 408 -7.95 15.08 5.04
CA PRO A 408 -9.22 15.74 5.36
C PRO A 408 -9.99 16.20 4.11
N ARG A 409 -9.29 16.37 2.98
CA ARG A 409 -9.83 16.89 1.71
C ARG A 409 -10.42 15.80 0.82
N VAL A 410 -10.25 14.53 1.15
CA VAL A 410 -10.80 13.43 0.37
C VAL A 410 -12.33 13.48 0.43
N GLU A 411 -12.98 13.71 -0.70
CA GLU A 411 -14.43 13.83 -0.78
C GLU A 411 -15.09 12.46 -1.00
N LEU A 412 -16.19 12.23 -0.28
CA LEU A 412 -17.03 11.06 -0.44
C LEU A 412 -18.48 11.44 -0.10
N ARG A 413 -19.32 11.49 -1.13
CA ARG A 413 -20.75 11.75 -0.96
C ARG A 413 -21.44 10.48 -0.50
N ARG A 414 -22.56 10.61 0.21
CA ARG A 414 -23.33 9.44 0.69
C ARG A 414 -23.82 8.59 -0.50
N GLY A 415 -24.18 9.26 -1.59
CA GLY A 415 -24.66 8.67 -2.84
C GLY A 415 -23.63 7.95 -3.71
N ASP A 416 -22.36 7.98 -3.31
CA ASP A 416 -21.26 7.38 -4.08
C ASP A 416 -20.78 6.07 -3.45
N VAL A 417 -20.44 5.11 -4.30
CA VAL A 417 -19.59 3.97 -3.97
C VAL A 417 -18.26 4.14 -4.68
N VAL A 418 -17.16 4.11 -3.93
CA VAL A 418 -15.81 4.16 -4.50
C VAL A 418 -15.27 2.74 -4.61
N GLN A 419 -14.95 2.34 -5.84
CA GLN A 419 -14.29 1.08 -6.18
C GLN A 419 -12.78 1.30 -6.28
N VAL A 420 -12.01 0.52 -5.52
CA VAL A 420 -10.55 0.55 -5.54
C VAL A 420 -10.00 -0.82 -5.91
N THR A 421 -9.11 -0.86 -6.90
CA THR A 421 -8.42 -2.08 -7.33
C THR A 421 -6.91 -1.92 -7.16
N PRO A 422 -6.28 -2.60 -6.18
CA PRO A 422 -4.84 -2.57 -6.00
C PRO A 422 -4.08 -3.23 -7.16
N SER A 423 -2.92 -2.66 -7.51
CA SER A 423 -1.99 -3.17 -8.52
C SER A 423 -0.54 -3.07 -8.04
N ALA A 424 0.41 -3.65 -8.79
CA ALA A 424 1.83 -3.61 -8.42
C ALA A 424 2.45 -2.19 -8.39
N TYR A 425 1.89 -1.24 -9.15
CA TYR A 425 2.42 0.12 -9.28
C TYR A 425 1.54 1.21 -8.66
N GLY A 426 0.40 0.85 -8.07
CA GLY A 426 -0.54 1.81 -7.52
C GLY A 426 -1.94 1.21 -7.41
N ILE A 427 -2.96 2.05 -7.47
CA ILE A 427 -4.36 1.61 -7.41
C ILE A 427 -5.16 2.25 -8.54
N SER A 428 -6.19 1.56 -9.01
CA SER A 428 -7.26 2.14 -9.82
C SER A 428 -8.41 2.55 -8.90
N VAL A 429 -9.00 3.72 -9.14
CA VAL A 429 -10.15 4.23 -8.39
C VAL A 429 -11.25 4.63 -9.37
N ASN A 430 -12.44 4.08 -9.18
CA ASN A 430 -13.64 4.43 -9.93
C ASN A 430 -14.76 4.80 -8.95
N THR A 431 -15.41 5.93 -9.17
CA THR A 431 -16.54 6.37 -8.34
C THR A 431 -17.83 6.12 -9.09
N HIS A 432 -18.78 5.45 -8.43
CA HIS A 432 -20.09 5.13 -8.99
C HIS A 432 -21.17 5.82 -8.16
N PHE A 433 -22.11 6.47 -8.83
CA PHE A 433 -23.28 7.03 -8.17
C PHE A 433 -24.41 6.00 -8.14
N PHE A 434 -25.07 5.82 -6.99
CA PHE A 434 -26.14 4.84 -6.83
C PHE A 434 -27.35 5.35 -6.02
N TRP A 435 -27.22 6.50 -5.36
CA TRP A 435 -28.25 7.02 -4.45
C TRP A 435 -28.27 8.55 -4.47
N GLN A 436 -29.47 9.15 -4.51
CA GLN A 436 -29.68 10.60 -4.52
C GLN A 436 -30.07 11.15 -3.14
#